data_AF-A0A3C0APH1-F1
#
_entry.id   AF-A0A3C0APH1-F1
#
_cell.length_a   1.000
_cell.length_b   1.000
_cell.length_c   1.000
_cell.angle_alpha   90.00
_cell.angle_beta   90.00
_cell.angle_gamma   90.00
#
_symmetry.space_group_name_H-M   'P 1'
#
loop_
_entity.id
_entity.type
_entity.pdbx_description
1 polymer ?
#
loop_
_entity_poly.entity_id
_entity_poly.type
_entity_poly.pdbx_seq_one_letter_code
_entity_poly.pdbx_strand_id
1 'polypeptide(L)'
;RGSNGGVIHSNTAEKTDPINMGRRDFRFTAGTEKFDVISGGARFGNTFDDWGNRFICNIRNPLMHIVLPTEYLMRNRYLPVTSAINDVAVAGDSIAVYRASPPEPWRVINAKRLASDPNSRSPRSEQHATGFVTSSAGATVYRGTAYPPEYYGNAFIGEVAGNLVMRYLMQPDGVTFTARRAHDKVEFLASTDNWFRPVNFLNAPDGTLHVLDMYRENIEHPWSIPDDIKAHLDLTSGRDRGRIYRLVPPEFPTDYQKPAPPRLGSASIKTLVSELENPNVWWRDTAHRLIFERQDPAAVPLLKQLFQQSASPLARLHALWSLEGLKVLTDDTLLQALADSEPEIRRTAIRLAEKRMNQNEKLQIKILALA
;
A
#
# COMPACT_ATOMS: atom_id res chain seq x y z
N ARG A 1 10.30 18.12 -14.05
CA ARG A 1 9.21 17.64 -13.17
C ARG A 1 9.14 16.13 -13.33
N GLY A 2 9.52 15.34 -12.32
CA GLY A 2 9.31 13.89 -12.36
C GLY A 2 7.81 13.62 -12.26
N SER A 3 7.15 13.42 -13.39
CA SER A 3 5.79 12.89 -13.44
C SER A 3 5.90 11.38 -13.58
N ASN A 4 5.10 10.63 -12.80
CA ASN A 4 4.73 9.27 -13.20
C ASN A 4 4.19 9.37 -14.62
N GLY A 5 4.90 8.77 -15.56
CA GLY A 5 4.77 9.01 -16.98
C GLY A 5 5.96 8.43 -17.72
N GLY A 6 5.88 8.48 -19.05
CA GLY A 6 6.85 7.82 -19.92
C GLY A 6 6.18 6.78 -20.80
N VAL A 7 6.94 6.35 -21.79
CA VAL A 7 6.54 5.33 -22.74
C VAL A 7 7.49 4.16 -22.55
N ILE A 8 6.92 2.99 -22.27
CA ILE A 8 7.67 1.76 -22.12
C ILE A 8 7.65 1.03 -23.46
N HIS A 9 8.84 0.67 -23.93
CA HIS A 9 9.03 -0.12 -25.13
C HIS A 9 9.41 -1.53 -24.72
N SER A 10 8.82 -2.53 -25.38
CA SER A 10 9.31 -3.89 -25.27
C SER A 10 10.62 -4.02 -26.04
N ASN A 11 11.61 -4.71 -25.45
CA ASN A 11 12.87 -5.05 -26.11
C ASN A 11 12.82 -6.43 -26.80
N THR A 12 11.64 -7.03 -26.92
CA THR A 12 11.43 -8.32 -27.59
C THR A 12 11.57 -8.22 -29.10
N ALA A 13 11.94 -9.36 -29.73
CA ALA A 13 11.97 -9.49 -31.19
C ALA A 13 10.58 -9.23 -31.83
N GLU A 14 9.50 -9.57 -31.12
CA GLU A 14 8.14 -9.15 -31.46
C GLU A 14 7.91 -7.72 -30.99
N LYS A 15 7.83 -6.77 -31.93
CA LYS A 15 7.51 -5.38 -31.63
C LYS A 15 6.06 -5.28 -31.16
N THR A 16 5.85 -5.04 -29.88
CA THR A 16 4.54 -4.61 -29.35
C THR A 16 4.42 -3.10 -29.40
N ASP A 17 3.18 -2.60 -29.49
CA ASP A 17 2.94 -1.16 -29.38
C ASP A 17 3.48 -0.60 -28.06
N PRO A 18 4.07 0.62 -28.06
CA PRO A 18 4.60 1.21 -26.84
C PRO A 18 3.51 1.49 -25.81
N ILE A 19 3.79 1.17 -24.54
CA ILE A 19 2.86 1.36 -23.44
C ILE A 19 3.06 2.75 -22.84
N ASN A 20 2.09 3.64 -23.05
CA ASN A 20 2.08 4.96 -22.44
C ASN A 20 1.53 4.86 -21.00
N MET A 21 2.42 5.01 -20.03
CA MET A 21 2.03 5.01 -18.62
C MET A 21 1.06 6.16 -18.31
N GLY A 22 1.35 7.36 -18.83
CA GLY A 22 0.73 8.59 -18.33
C GLY A 22 0.85 8.67 -16.81
N ARG A 23 -0.11 9.30 -16.13
CA ARG A 23 -0.12 9.41 -14.65
C ARG A 23 -0.80 8.19 -14.01
N ARG A 24 -0.34 6.99 -14.35
CA ARG A 24 -0.86 5.72 -13.82
C ARG A 24 0.28 4.88 -13.27
N ASP A 25 -0.07 3.93 -12.42
CA ASP A 25 0.88 2.93 -11.94
C ASP A 25 0.94 1.78 -12.94
N PHE A 26 1.81 0.80 -12.66
CA PHE A 26 1.93 -0.39 -13.48
C PHE A 26 2.07 -1.64 -12.64
N ARG A 27 1.77 -2.78 -13.27
CA ARG A 27 2.14 -4.12 -12.79
C ARG A 27 2.74 -4.92 -13.93
N PHE A 28 3.49 -5.95 -13.58
CA PHE A 28 4.00 -6.93 -14.54
C PHE A 28 3.78 -8.33 -13.99
N THR A 29 3.61 -9.29 -14.89
CA THR A 29 3.51 -10.70 -14.50
C THR A 29 4.92 -11.28 -14.40
N ALA A 30 5.33 -11.64 -13.19
CA ALA A 30 6.66 -12.22 -12.93
C ALA A 30 6.93 -13.44 -13.83
N GLY A 31 8.15 -13.55 -14.35
CA GLY A 31 8.54 -14.60 -15.29
C GLY A 31 8.01 -14.42 -16.72
N THR A 32 7.32 -13.31 -17.01
CA THR A 32 6.87 -12.95 -18.36
C THR A 32 7.19 -11.48 -18.65
N GLU A 33 7.12 -11.09 -19.92
CA GLU A 33 7.24 -9.68 -20.34
C GLU A 33 5.89 -8.97 -20.40
N LYS A 34 4.84 -9.58 -19.81
CA LYS A 34 3.52 -8.97 -19.77
C LYS A 34 3.50 -7.81 -18.79
N PHE A 35 3.12 -6.65 -19.29
CA PHE A 35 3.05 -5.40 -18.57
C PHE A 35 1.65 -4.78 -18.72
N ASP A 36 1.04 -4.38 -17.60
CA ASP A 36 -0.27 -3.73 -17.59
C ASP A 36 -0.17 -2.37 -16.87
N VAL A 37 -0.86 -1.36 -17.40
CA VAL A 37 -1.07 -0.09 -16.72
C VAL A 37 -2.30 -0.18 -15.83
N ILE A 38 -2.20 0.29 -14.58
CA ILE A 38 -3.26 0.19 -13.57
C ILE A 38 -3.57 1.56 -12.96
N SER A 39 -4.77 1.70 -12.39
CA SER A 39 -5.18 2.93 -11.72
C SER A 39 -4.21 3.29 -10.60
N GLY A 40 -3.81 4.56 -10.54
CA GLY A 40 -2.75 5.02 -9.64
C GLY A 40 -2.17 6.35 -10.08
N GLY A 41 -0.86 6.53 -9.97
CA GLY A 41 -0.18 7.77 -10.33
C GLY A 41 0.03 8.74 -9.17
N ALA A 42 -0.11 8.26 -7.94
CA ALA A 42 0.37 8.96 -6.76
C ALA A 42 1.87 8.74 -6.56
N ARG A 43 2.48 9.37 -5.55
CA ARG A 43 3.94 9.38 -5.43
C ARG A 43 4.46 8.12 -4.75
N PHE A 44 4.91 8.22 -3.50
CA PHE A 44 5.57 7.13 -2.82
C PHE A 44 4.69 6.62 -1.70
N GLY A 45 4.00 5.50 -1.93
CA GLY A 45 3.15 4.80 -0.97
C GLY A 45 2.22 3.83 -1.70
N ASN A 46 2.22 2.56 -1.30
CA ASN A 46 1.42 1.51 -1.92
C ASN A 46 1.23 0.37 -0.92
N THR A 47 -0.02 0.08 -0.56
CA THR A 47 -0.37 -0.97 0.40
C THR A 47 -1.73 -1.56 0.07
N PHE A 48 -2.01 -2.71 0.67
CA PHE A 48 -3.28 -3.41 0.51
C PHE A 48 -3.80 -3.77 1.89
N ASP A 49 -5.12 -3.75 2.06
CA ASP A 49 -5.75 -4.43 3.19
C ASP A 49 -5.77 -5.96 2.94
N ASP A 50 -6.38 -6.74 3.84
CA ASP A 50 -6.46 -8.19 3.69
C ASP A 50 -7.29 -8.66 2.49
N TRP A 51 -8.15 -7.79 1.96
CA TRP A 51 -9.09 -8.11 0.89
C TRP A 51 -8.62 -7.61 -0.48
N GLY A 52 -7.41 -7.08 -0.56
CA GLY A 52 -6.81 -6.57 -1.79
C GLY A 52 -7.35 -5.19 -2.22
N ASN A 53 -7.99 -4.44 -1.33
CA ASN A 53 -8.27 -3.03 -1.57
C ASN A 53 -6.96 -2.26 -1.51
N ARG A 54 -6.66 -1.49 -2.57
CA ARG A 54 -5.36 -0.87 -2.77
C ARG A 54 -5.38 0.58 -2.31
N PHE A 55 -4.42 0.94 -1.45
CA PHE A 55 -4.23 2.29 -0.96
C PHE A 55 -2.88 2.85 -1.35
N ILE A 56 -2.87 4.13 -1.69
CA ILE A 56 -1.71 4.89 -2.14
C ILE A 56 -1.69 6.25 -1.44
N CYS A 57 -0.57 6.97 -1.47
CA CYS A 57 -0.49 8.32 -0.91
C CYS A 57 0.24 9.30 -1.83
N ASN A 58 -0.06 10.58 -1.65
CA ASN A 58 0.61 11.69 -2.31
C ASN A 58 0.94 12.75 -1.25
N ILE A 59 1.77 13.73 -1.62
CA ILE A 59 2.32 14.74 -0.71
C ILE A 59 1.27 15.33 0.24
N ARG A 60 0.11 15.72 -0.30
CA ARG A 60 -0.99 16.36 0.45
C ARG A 60 -2.22 15.46 0.61
N ASN A 61 -2.11 14.19 0.21
CA ASN A 61 -3.19 13.23 0.25
C ASN A 61 -2.65 12.02 1.02
N PRO A 62 -2.74 12.05 2.37
CA PRO A 62 -2.08 11.05 3.21
C PRO A 62 -2.52 9.63 2.90
N LEU A 63 -3.79 9.45 2.50
CA LEU A 63 -4.31 8.14 2.15
C LEU A 63 -5.43 8.25 1.11
N MET A 64 -5.28 7.50 0.03
CA MET A 64 -6.23 7.42 -1.07
C MET A 64 -6.50 5.96 -1.42
N HIS A 65 -7.75 5.65 -1.74
CA HIS A 65 -8.19 4.33 -2.19
C HIS A 65 -8.34 4.30 -3.71
N ILE A 66 -7.85 3.24 -4.35
CA ILE A 66 -8.11 2.96 -5.76
C ILE A 66 -9.49 2.32 -5.89
N VAL A 67 -10.49 3.09 -6.31
CA VAL A 67 -11.89 2.63 -6.39
C VAL A 67 -12.18 1.93 -7.72
N LEU A 68 -11.67 2.47 -8.83
CA LEU A 68 -11.99 1.99 -10.17
C LEU A 68 -10.73 1.49 -10.89
N PRO A 69 -10.54 0.18 -11.06
CA PRO A 69 -9.41 -0.36 -11.83
C PRO A 69 -9.48 0.04 -13.31
N THR A 70 -8.33 0.43 -13.89
CA THR A 70 -8.24 1.01 -15.24
C THR A 70 -8.69 0.01 -16.30
N GLU A 71 -8.49 -1.29 -16.07
CA GLU A 71 -8.93 -2.35 -16.98
C GLU A 71 -10.44 -2.34 -17.27
N TYR A 72 -11.28 -1.90 -16.33
CA TYR A 72 -12.72 -1.77 -16.55
C TYR A 72 -13.08 -0.46 -17.26
N LEU A 73 -12.36 0.63 -16.95
CA LEU A 73 -12.56 1.92 -17.59
C LEU A 73 -12.22 1.86 -19.09
N MET A 74 -11.17 1.13 -19.44
CA MET A 74 -10.75 0.96 -20.84
C MET A 74 -11.79 0.20 -21.68
N ARG A 75 -12.65 -0.63 -21.08
CA ARG A 75 -13.75 -1.30 -21.79
C ARG A 75 -14.88 -0.32 -22.20
N ASN A 76 -14.95 0.85 -21.57
CA ASN A 76 -16.01 1.84 -21.75
C ASN A 76 -15.43 3.20 -22.15
N ARG A 77 -14.89 3.31 -23.37
CA ARG A 77 -14.15 4.51 -23.85
C ARG A 77 -14.93 5.83 -23.76
N TYR A 78 -16.26 5.77 -23.80
CA TYR A 78 -17.12 6.95 -23.75
C TYR A 78 -17.63 7.30 -22.34
N LEU A 79 -17.29 6.50 -21.31
CA LEU A 79 -17.67 6.81 -19.93
C LEU A 79 -16.79 7.95 -19.40
N PRO A 80 -17.34 9.13 -19.08
CA PRO A 80 -16.56 10.22 -18.51
C PRO A 80 -16.23 9.91 -17.05
N VAL A 81 -15.00 9.45 -16.79
CA VAL A 81 -14.50 9.23 -15.42
C VAL A 81 -13.52 10.34 -15.07
N THR A 82 -13.88 11.15 -14.06
CA THR A 82 -13.05 12.26 -13.59
C THR A 82 -11.90 11.79 -12.68
N SER A 83 -12.13 10.75 -11.88
CA SER A 83 -11.10 10.13 -11.05
C SER A 83 -11.42 8.65 -10.79
N ALA A 84 -10.39 7.82 -10.82
CA ALA A 84 -10.43 6.42 -10.39
C ALA A 84 -10.06 6.24 -8.90
N ILE A 85 -9.71 7.34 -8.25
CA ILE A 85 -9.07 7.40 -6.94
C ILE A 85 -9.91 8.29 -6.04
N ASN A 86 -10.14 7.82 -4.81
CA ASN A 86 -10.87 8.56 -3.79
C ASN A 86 -9.95 8.89 -2.61
N ASP A 87 -9.91 10.15 -2.20
CA ASP A 87 -9.30 10.55 -0.93
C ASP A 87 -10.12 9.97 0.23
N VAL A 88 -9.48 9.12 1.04
CA VAL A 88 -10.17 8.50 2.19
C VAL A 88 -9.89 9.27 3.48
N ALA A 89 -8.82 10.06 3.51
CA ALA A 89 -8.49 10.96 4.61
C ALA A 89 -8.63 12.42 4.17
N VAL A 90 -8.71 13.34 5.14
CA VAL A 90 -8.61 14.78 4.88
C VAL A 90 -7.32 15.06 4.09
N ALA A 91 -7.46 15.69 2.94
CA ALA A 91 -6.38 16.06 2.02
C ALA A 91 -6.20 17.59 1.97
N GLY A 92 -4.99 18.05 1.68
CA GLY A 92 -4.64 19.46 1.55
C GLY A 92 -3.35 19.85 2.26
N ASP A 93 -2.95 21.10 2.11
CA ASP A 93 -1.79 21.72 2.79
C ASP A 93 -2.15 22.35 4.15
N SER A 94 -3.39 22.17 4.61
CA SER A 94 -3.91 22.69 5.89
C SER A 94 -4.01 21.64 6.99
N ILE A 95 -3.60 20.40 6.72
CA ILE A 95 -3.62 19.30 7.68
C ILE A 95 -2.59 19.59 8.76
N ALA A 96 -3.05 19.82 10.00
CA ALA A 96 -2.15 20.12 11.12
C ALA A 96 -1.34 18.89 11.55
N VAL A 97 -0.07 19.11 11.91
CA VAL A 97 0.83 18.09 12.48
C VAL A 97 1.60 18.63 13.67
N TYR A 98 1.97 17.72 14.58
CA TYR A 98 2.51 18.05 15.89
C TYR A 98 3.91 17.46 16.04
N ARG A 99 4.90 18.11 15.41
CA ARG A 99 6.31 17.69 15.45
C ARG A 99 6.93 17.91 16.84
N ALA A 100 7.88 17.04 17.20
CA ALA A 100 8.68 17.17 18.43
C ALA A 100 10.06 17.81 18.17
N SER A 101 10.61 17.65 16.97
CA SER A 101 11.89 18.22 16.54
C SER A 101 11.78 19.73 16.29
N PRO A 102 12.88 20.50 16.48
CA PRO A 102 12.92 21.91 16.08
C PRO A 102 12.88 22.04 14.55
N PRO A 103 12.36 23.17 14.00
CA PRO A 103 12.42 23.43 12.57
C PRO A 103 13.85 23.49 12.06
N GLU A 104 14.03 23.07 10.82
CA GLU A 104 15.26 23.28 10.07
C GLU A 104 15.50 24.79 9.91
N PRO A 105 16.70 25.33 10.26
CA PRO A 105 16.95 26.78 10.25
C PRO A 105 16.64 27.45 8.91
N TRP A 106 17.01 26.80 7.80
CA TRP A 106 16.76 27.32 6.47
C TRP A 106 15.26 27.39 6.14
N ARG A 107 14.44 26.46 6.65
CA ARG A 107 12.98 26.52 6.49
C ARG A 107 12.38 27.69 7.23
N VAL A 108 12.91 28.05 8.41
CA VAL A 108 12.46 29.25 9.15
C VAL A 108 12.68 30.50 8.31
N ILE A 109 13.84 30.62 7.68
CA ILE A 109 14.19 31.75 6.81
C ILE A 109 13.29 31.77 5.58
N ASN A 110 13.17 30.63 4.88
CA ASN A 110 12.39 30.53 3.65
C ASN A 110 10.90 30.77 3.89
N ALA A 111 10.33 30.18 4.95
CA ALA A 111 8.92 30.36 5.31
C ALA A 111 8.60 31.84 5.62
N LYS A 112 9.46 32.53 6.38
CA LYS A 112 9.30 33.97 6.64
C LYS A 112 9.32 34.78 5.35
N ARG A 113 10.26 34.50 4.45
CA ARG A 113 10.36 35.14 3.13
C ARG A 113 9.08 34.92 2.32
N LEU A 114 8.61 33.68 2.21
CA LEU A 114 7.40 33.32 1.47
C LEU A 114 6.13 33.90 2.06
N ALA A 115 6.03 34.01 3.40
CA ALA A 115 4.87 34.59 4.07
C ALA A 115 4.84 36.13 3.97
N SER A 116 6.02 36.77 3.85
CA SER A 116 6.15 38.22 3.71
C SER A 116 5.99 38.72 2.27
N ASP A 117 6.08 37.84 1.28
CA ASP A 117 5.94 38.21 -0.13
C ASP A 117 4.45 38.21 -0.53
N PRO A 118 3.85 39.38 -0.83
CA PRO A 118 2.43 39.47 -1.19
C PRO A 118 2.11 38.79 -2.52
N ASN A 119 3.12 38.47 -3.35
CA ASN A 119 2.95 37.78 -4.62
C ASN A 119 3.17 36.26 -4.51
N SER A 120 3.56 35.77 -3.34
CA SER A 120 3.80 34.34 -3.11
C SER A 120 2.52 33.54 -3.31
N ARG A 121 2.60 32.53 -4.17
CA ARG A 121 1.53 31.51 -4.37
C ARG A 121 1.90 30.17 -3.73
N SER A 122 2.88 30.18 -2.83
CA SER A 122 3.36 28.97 -2.17
C SER A 122 2.27 28.38 -1.27
N PRO A 123 2.17 27.04 -1.16
CA PRO A 123 1.26 26.39 -0.22
C PRO A 123 1.44 26.87 1.21
N ARG A 124 0.39 26.76 2.03
CA ARG A 124 0.45 27.12 3.46
C ARG A 124 1.55 26.36 4.19
N SER A 125 1.75 25.09 3.85
CA SER A 125 2.82 24.22 4.39
C SER A 125 4.24 24.72 4.09
N GLU A 126 4.42 25.59 3.10
CA GLU A 126 5.72 26.22 2.75
C GLU A 126 5.87 27.62 3.37
N GLN A 127 4.75 28.31 3.64
CA GLN A 127 4.73 29.62 4.30
C GLN A 127 4.91 29.52 5.83
N HIS A 128 4.75 28.32 6.39
CA HIS A 128 5.05 28.01 7.78
C HIS A 128 6.17 26.98 7.83
N ALA A 129 7.20 27.22 8.65
CA ALA A 129 8.32 26.28 8.77
C ALA A 129 7.91 24.92 9.40
N THR A 130 6.77 24.88 10.09
CA THR A 130 6.24 23.72 10.82
C THR A 130 4.72 23.78 10.91
N GLY A 131 4.10 22.70 11.39
CA GLY A 131 2.71 22.70 11.85
C GLY A 131 1.71 22.18 10.83
N PHE A 132 2.13 21.93 9.59
CA PHE A 132 1.29 21.37 8.53
C PHE A 132 1.97 20.20 7.83
N VAL A 133 1.18 19.26 7.30
CA VAL A 133 1.67 18.22 6.40
C VAL A 133 2.30 18.90 5.18
N THR A 134 3.56 18.59 4.94
CA THR A 134 4.31 19.07 3.79
C THR A 134 4.57 17.96 2.80
N SER A 135 4.82 16.73 3.26
CA SER A 135 5.09 15.57 2.41
C SER A 135 4.72 14.26 3.11
N SER A 136 3.49 13.79 2.86
CA SER A 136 3.13 12.41 3.16
C SER A 136 3.91 11.45 2.26
N ALA A 137 4.58 10.46 2.86
CA ALA A 137 5.32 9.43 2.16
C ALA A 137 5.19 8.08 2.86
N GLY A 138 5.19 7.04 2.05
CA GLY A 138 4.83 5.71 2.50
C GLY A 138 3.34 5.62 2.80
N ALA A 139 2.84 4.39 2.79
CA ALA A 139 1.54 4.08 3.34
C ALA A 139 1.56 2.58 3.64
N THR A 140 1.14 2.17 4.82
CA THR A 140 1.04 0.75 5.16
C THR A 140 -0.16 0.52 6.05
N VAL A 141 -1.06 -0.34 5.58
CA VAL A 141 -2.10 -0.92 6.44
C VAL A 141 -1.44 -1.97 7.33
N TYR A 142 -1.57 -1.79 8.63
CA TYR A 142 -1.02 -2.73 9.61
C TYR A 142 -1.89 -3.98 9.69
N ARG A 143 -1.28 -5.14 9.46
CA ARG A 143 -1.93 -6.46 9.45
C ARG A 143 -1.07 -7.48 10.21
N GLY A 144 -0.30 -6.99 11.18
CA GLY A 144 0.52 -7.79 12.08
C GLY A 144 -0.22 -8.11 13.38
N THR A 145 0.38 -8.97 14.20
CA THR A 145 -0.24 -9.52 15.42
C THR A 145 0.45 -9.10 16.71
N ALA A 146 1.48 -8.25 16.64
CA ALA A 146 2.24 -7.83 17.82
C ALA A 146 1.61 -6.66 18.58
N TYR A 147 0.75 -5.87 17.94
CA TYR A 147 0.11 -4.71 18.57
C TYR A 147 -1.29 -5.09 19.07
N PRO A 148 -1.87 -4.28 19.98
CA PRO A 148 -3.26 -4.44 20.41
C PRO A 148 -4.24 -4.49 19.22
N PRO A 149 -5.37 -5.23 19.32
CA PRO A 149 -6.29 -5.46 18.20
C PRO A 149 -6.80 -4.19 17.49
N GLU A 150 -6.97 -3.08 18.22
CA GLU A 150 -7.41 -1.81 17.66
C GLU A 150 -6.39 -1.15 16.71
N TYR A 151 -5.18 -1.71 16.61
CA TYR A 151 -4.17 -1.30 15.63
C TYR A 151 -4.36 -1.96 14.27
N TYR A 152 -4.93 -3.17 14.24
CA TYR A 152 -5.13 -3.95 13.02
C TYR A 152 -6.04 -3.20 12.04
N GLY A 153 -5.66 -3.18 10.75
CA GLY A 153 -6.39 -2.48 9.70
C GLY A 153 -6.17 -0.96 9.65
N ASN A 154 -5.41 -0.37 10.57
CA ASN A 154 -5.08 1.05 10.52
C ASN A 154 -3.95 1.34 9.53
N ALA A 155 -3.96 2.55 8.96
CA ALA A 155 -2.87 3.00 8.09
C ALA A 155 -1.84 3.84 8.85
N PHE A 156 -0.57 3.58 8.55
CA PHE A 156 0.59 4.33 9.01
C PHE A 156 1.24 5.04 7.83
N ILE A 157 1.43 6.35 7.98
CA ILE A 157 1.94 7.24 6.93
C ILE A 157 3.04 8.12 7.52
N GLY A 158 4.17 8.19 6.85
CA GLY A 158 5.27 9.07 7.24
C GLY A 158 4.95 10.50 6.82
N GLU A 159 5.20 11.46 7.71
CA GLU A 159 5.31 12.86 7.34
C GLU A 159 6.82 13.20 7.44
N VAL A 160 7.45 13.19 6.28
CA VAL A 160 8.92 13.13 6.18
C VAL A 160 9.54 14.47 6.60
N ALA A 161 8.86 15.56 6.28
CA ALA A 161 9.32 16.91 6.55
C ALA A 161 9.30 17.27 8.05
N GLY A 162 8.32 16.77 8.78
CA GLY A 162 8.02 17.02 10.19
C GLY A 162 8.57 15.93 11.12
N ASN A 163 9.31 14.96 10.58
CA ASN A 163 10.00 13.92 11.35
C ASN A 163 9.04 13.07 12.21
N LEU A 164 7.89 12.70 11.64
CA LEU A 164 6.81 12.07 12.40
C LEU A 164 6.05 11.02 11.58
N VAL A 165 5.27 10.20 12.27
CA VAL A 165 4.39 9.19 11.68
C VAL A 165 2.95 9.47 12.13
N MET A 166 2.06 9.54 11.15
CA MET A 166 0.63 9.67 11.34
C MET A 166 -0.02 8.28 11.34
N ARG A 167 -1.00 8.08 12.23
CA ARG A 167 -1.87 6.89 12.27
C ARG A 167 -3.30 7.28 11.94
N TYR A 168 -3.90 6.53 11.01
CA TYR A 168 -5.28 6.70 10.59
C TYR A 168 -6.11 5.47 10.89
N LEU A 169 -7.26 5.69 11.53
CA LEU A 169 -8.30 4.69 11.72
C LEU A 169 -9.12 4.62 10.45
N MET A 170 -9.17 3.45 9.81
CA MET A 170 -9.86 3.23 8.54
C MET A 170 -11.19 2.52 8.77
N GLN A 171 -12.21 2.93 8.03
CA GLN A 171 -13.55 2.34 8.09
C GLN A 171 -14.14 2.25 6.68
N PRO A 172 -14.80 1.12 6.31
CA PRO A 172 -15.56 1.05 5.08
C PRO A 172 -16.65 2.13 5.01
N ASP A 173 -16.84 2.71 3.83
CA ASP A 173 -17.89 3.68 3.52
C ASP A 173 -18.40 3.43 2.10
N GLY A 174 -19.51 2.69 1.99
CA GLY A 174 -20.04 2.23 0.71
C GLY A 174 -19.02 1.40 -0.08
N VAL A 175 -18.68 1.85 -1.28
CA VAL A 175 -17.70 1.20 -2.19
C VAL A 175 -16.26 1.64 -1.95
N THR A 176 -16.03 2.50 -0.93
CA THR A 176 -14.73 3.06 -0.59
C THR A 176 -14.51 3.02 0.93
N PHE A 177 -13.62 3.87 1.44
CA PHE A 177 -13.31 4.00 2.85
C PHE A 177 -13.30 5.46 3.27
N THR A 178 -13.47 5.68 4.56
CA THR A 178 -13.09 6.92 5.23
C THR A 178 -11.98 6.61 6.24
N ALA A 179 -11.15 7.60 6.53
CA ALA A 179 -10.05 7.48 7.45
C ALA A 179 -9.88 8.78 8.26
N ARG A 180 -9.75 8.64 9.57
CA ARG A 180 -9.54 9.76 10.49
C ARG A 180 -8.29 9.57 11.32
N ARG A 181 -7.69 10.67 11.77
CA ARG A 181 -6.54 10.64 12.68
C ARG A 181 -6.90 9.87 13.96
N ALA A 182 -6.04 8.95 14.35
CA ALA A 182 -6.23 8.14 15.55
C ALA A 182 -6.01 8.95 16.84
N HIS A 183 -5.20 10.00 16.76
CA HIS A 183 -4.81 10.83 17.90
C HIS A 183 -5.11 12.30 17.60
N ASP A 184 -5.64 13.02 18.60
CA ASP A 184 -5.88 14.45 18.53
C ASP A 184 -4.66 15.23 19.05
N LYS A 185 -4.24 16.25 18.32
CA LYS A 185 -3.11 17.15 18.66
C LYS A 185 -1.79 16.48 19.03
N VAL A 186 -1.60 15.24 18.60
CA VAL A 186 -0.37 14.48 18.77
C VAL A 186 -0.19 13.50 17.61
N GLU A 187 1.04 13.07 17.41
CA GLU A 187 1.41 12.09 16.39
C GLU A 187 1.57 10.72 17.00
N PHE A 188 1.43 9.68 16.18
CA PHE A 188 1.70 8.31 16.64
C PHE A 188 3.17 8.14 17.04
N LEU A 189 4.07 8.76 16.27
CA LEU A 189 5.48 8.89 16.58
C LEU A 189 5.95 10.27 16.12
N ALA A 190 6.65 11.01 16.99
CA ALA A 190 7.34 12.23 16.62
C ALA A 190 8.77 12.19 17.17
N SER A 191 9.77 12.32 16.28
CA SER A 191 11.17 12.31 16.68
C SER A 191 11.62 13.70 17.13
N THR A 192 12.52 13.76 18.11
CA THR A 192 13.26 14.99 18.48
C THR A 192 14.47 15.23 17.56
N ASP A 193 14.95 14.18 16.90
CA ASP A 193 16.00 14.27 15.87
C ASP A 193 15.39 14.81 14.57
N ASN A 194 15.83 16.01 14.16
CA ASN A 194 15.34 16.68 12.95
C ASN A 194 15.83 16.04 11.64
N TRP A 195 16.69 15.02 11.69
CA TRP A 195 17.13 14.24 10.52
C TRP A 195 16.35 12.95 10.34
N PHE A 196 15.46 12.59 11.27
CA PHE A 196 14.59 11.41 11.14
C PHE A 196 13.57 11.62 10.01
N ARG A 197 13.64 10.86 8.93
CA ARG A 197 12.83 10.97 7.72
C ARG A 197 12.10 9.63 7.47
N PRO A 198 10.97 9.35 8.15
CA PRO A 198 10.24 8.10 7.95
C PRO A 198 9.61 8.10 6.56
N VAL A 199 10.11 7.23 5.67
CA VAL A 199 9.67 7.20 4.28
C VAL A 199 8.73 6.04 3.99
N ASN A 200 8.84 4.90 4.71
CA ASN A 200 7.96 3.76 4.47
C ASN A 200 7.90 2.81 5.67
N PHE A 201 6.97 1.85 5.63
CA PHE A 201 6.79 0.83 6.67
C PHE A 201 6.65 -0.57 6.06
N LEU A 202 6.93 -1.59 6.85
CA LEU A 202 6.64 -2.99 6.50
C LEU A 202 6.05 -3.73 7.70
N ASN A 203 5.02 -4.55 7.45
CA ASN A 203 4.60 -5.58 8.41
C ASN A 203 5.74 -6.58 8.59
N ALA A 204 6.16 -6.82 9.83
CA ALA A 204 7.34 -7.62 10.14
C ALA A 204 7.00 -9.09 10.45
N PRO A 205 7.97 -10.02 10.32
CA PRO A 205 7.75 -11.45 10.61
C PRO A 205 7.29 -11.71 12.05
N ASP A 206 7.66 -10.87 12.99
CA ASP A 206 7.25 -11.01 14.38
C ASP A 206 5.93 -10.31 14.72
N GLY A 207 5.24 -9.79 13.72
CA GLY A 207 3.96 -9.09 13.86
C GLY A 207 4.09 -7.61 14.16
N THR A 208 5.30 -7.05 14.26
CA THR A 208 5.52 -5.61 14.49
C THR A 208 5.52 -4.81 13.18
N LEU A 209 5.79 -3.49 13.25
CA LEU A 209 6.08 -2.67 12.07
C LEU A 209 7.57 -2.32 12.00
N HIS A 210 8.19 -2.52 10.85
CA HIS A 210 9.47 -1.89 10.53
C HIS A 210 9.23 -0.50 9.94
N VAL A 211 10.06 0.48 10.33
CA VAL A 211 10.10 1.83 9.75
C VAL A 211 11.38 1.96 8.95
N LEU A 212 11.24 2.35 7.69
CA LEU A 212 12.33 2.76 6.83
C LEU A 212 12.54 4.26 7.01
N ASP A 213 13.69 4.63 7.59
CA ASP A 213 14.11 6.01 7.78
C ASP A 213 15.24 6.32 6.80
N MET A 214 15.03 7.31 5.93
CA MET A 214 16.04 7.74 4.95
C MET A 214 17.22 8.46 5.60
N TYR A 215 17.02 9.00 6.81
CA TYR A 215 17.96 9.77 7.63
C TYR A 215 18.74 10.86 6.89
N ARG A 216 18.15 12.07 6.79
CA ARG A 216 18.70 13.18 5.99
C ARG A 216 18.49 14.52 6.68
N GLU A 217 19.50 15.38 6.58
CA GLU A 217 19.40 16.78 6.98
C GLU A 217 18.32 17.51 6.16
N ASN A 218 18.45 17.47 4.83
CA ASN A 218 17.51 18.06 3.88
C ASN A 218 16.79 16.95 3.10
N ILE A 219 15.46 17.01 3.08
CA ILE A 219 14.63 16.04 2.33
C ILE A 219 14.14 16.60 1.00
N GLU A 220 14.11 17.92 0.86
CA GLU A 220 13.58 18.63 -0.28
C GLU A 220 14.41 18.39 -1.53
N HIS A 221 13.70 18.34 -2.65
CA HIS A 221 14.35 18.38 -3.94
C HIS A 221 15.12 19.71 -4.09
N PRO A 222 16.33 19.72 -4.68
CA PRO A 222 17.13 20.95 -4.84
C PRO A 222 16.40 22.12 -5.51
N TRP A 223 15.44 21.82 -6.40
CA TRP A 223 14.62 22.83 -7.08
C TRP A 223 13.65 23.58 -6.15
N SER A 224 13.32 23.01 -4.99
CA SER A 224 12.40 23.60 -4.00
C SER A 224 13.12 24.54 -3.03
N ILE A 225 14.44 24.60 -3.04
CA ILE A 225 15.26 25.46 -2.18
C ILE A 225 15.86 26.60 -3.01
N PRO A 226 15.65 27.88 -2.65
CA PRO A 226 16.29 29.02 -3.29
C PRO A 226 17.82 28.89 -3.36
N ASP A 227 18.43 29.39 -4.44
CA ASP A 227 19.88 29.19 -4.69
C ASP A 227 20.77 29.86 -3.63
N ASP A 228 20.34 31.00 -3.08
CA ASP A 228 21.02 31.70 -1.98
C ASP A 228 21.05 30.84 -0.71
N ILE A 229 19.96 30.17 -0.38
CA ILE A 229 19.89 29.25 0.76
C ILE A 229 20.71 27.98 0.48
N LYS A 230 20.58 27.44 -0.73
CA LYS A 230 21.26 26.21 -1.17
C LYS A 230 22.78 26.32 -1.10
N ALA A 231 23.33 27.50 -1.36
CA ALA A 231 24.76 27.77 -1.25
C ALA A 231 25.32 27.52 0.17
N HIS A 232 24.46 27.47 1.18
CA HIS A 232 24.82 27.22 2.58
C HIS A 232 24.43 25.82 3.09
N LEU A 233 23.97 24.91 2.22
CA LEU A 233 23.49 23.58 2.59
C LEU A 233 24.22 22.48 1.83
N ASP A 234 24.55 21.38 2.53
CA ASP A 234 24.91 20.12 1.88
C ASP A 234 23.65 19.26 1.68
N LEU A 235 23.07 19.32 0.48
CA LEU A 235 21.87 18.53 0.13
C LEU A 235 22.12 17.01 0.09
N THR A 236 23.38 16.58 0.23
CA THR A 236 23.76 15.16 0.27
C THR A 236 24.01 14.63 1.68
N SER A 237 23.95 15.50 2.68
CA SER A 237 24.13 15.18 4.10
C SER A 237 23.23 14.02 4.54
N GLY A 238 23.83 12.97 5.12
CA GLY A 238 23.15 11.75 5.56
C GLY A 238 22.83 10.70 4.50
N ARG A 239 23.26 10.86 3.23
CA ARG A 239 22.92 9.92 2.13
C ARG A 239 23.23 8.44 2.36
N ASP A 240 24.14 8.14 3.27
CA ASP A 240 24.65 6.81 3.62
C ASP A 240 24.23 6.35 5.03
N ARG A 241 23.30 7.07 5.67
CA ARG A 241 22.93 6.87 7.08
C ARG A 241 21.53 6.32 7.30
N GLY A 242 20.91 5.77 6.26
CA GLY A 242 19.56 5.19 6.33
C GLY A 242 19.44 4.15 7.45
N ARG A 243 18.28 4.10 8.11
CA ARG A 243 18.01 3.28 9.29
C ARG A 243 16.76 2.44 9.09
N ILE A 244 16.74 1.27 9.73
CA ILE A 244 15.56 0.43 9.86
C ILE A 244 15.25 0.31 11.34
N TYR A 245 14.12 0.86 11.77
CA TYR A 245 13.64 0.68 13.13
C TYR A 245 12.62 -0.44 13.18
N ARG A 246 12.62 -1.18 14.27
CA ARG A 246 11.52 -2.07 14.63
C ARG A 246 10.67 -1.36 15.69
N LEU A 247 9.46 -0.97 15.32
CA LEU A 247 8.51 -0.37 16.26
C LEU A 247 7.85 -1.48 17.06
N VAL A 248 7.96 -1.39 18.39
CA VAL A 248 7.35 -2.34 19.32
C VAL A 248 6.33 -1.59 20.17
N PRO A 249 5.22 -2.23 20.58
CA PRO A 249 4.35 -1.61 21.55
C PRO A 249 5.07 -1.56 22.92
N PRO A 250 4.71 -0.62 23.81
CA PRO A 250 5.24 -0.60 25.17
C PRO A 250 4.98 -1.91 25.92
N GLU A 251 3.81 -2.49 25.68
CA GLU A 251 3.37 -3.78 26.21
C GLU A 251 2.79 -4.61 25.06
N PHE A 252 3.21 -5.87 24.98
CA PHE A 252 2.61 -6.81 24.03
C PHE A 252 1.26 -7.31 24.56
N PRO A 253 0.29 -7.65 23.69
CA PRO A 253 -0.91 -8.36 24.09
C PRO A 253 -0.57 -9.61 24.92
N THR A 254 -1.40 -9.96 25.90
CA THR A 254 -1.13 -11.08 26.83
C THR A 254 -0.98 -12.43 26.13
N ASP A 255 -1.67 -12.61 25.01
CA ASP A 255 -1.64 -13.79 24.15
C ASP A 255 -0.57 -13.73 23.05
N TYR A 256 0.19 -12.63 22.96
CA TYR A 256 1.25 -12.50 21.97
C TYR A 256 2.39 -13.47 22.23
N GLN A 257 2.67 -14.29 21.23
CA GLN A 257 3.83 -15.16 21.19
C GLN A 257 4.74 -14.72 20.06
N LYS A 258 5.96 -14.30 20.41
CA LYS A 258 6.97 -13.96 19.41
C LYS A 258 7.28 -15.22 18.57
N PRO A 259 7.07 -15.20 17.25
CA PRO A 259 7.33 -16.37 16.42
C PRO A 259 8.83 -16.63 16.33
N ALA A 260 9.17 -17.89 16.06
CA ALA A 260 10.54 -18.27 15.72
C ALA A 260 11.01 -17.54 14.45
N PRO A 261 12.34 -17.36 14.25
CA PRO A 261 12.86 -16.76 13.03
C PRO A 261 12.31 -17.47 11.79
N PRO A 262 11.81 -16.72 10.79
CA PRO A 262 11.14 -17.31 9.64
C PRO A 262 12.11 -18.13 8.80
N ARG A 263 11.72 -19.37 8.49
CA ARG A 263 12.47 -20.30 7.62
C ARG A 263 11.60 -20.81 6.46
N LEU A 264 10.73 -19.94 5.91
CA LEU A 264 9.80 -20.32 4.85
C LEU A 264 10.49 -20.68 3.52
N GLY A 265 11.68 -20.12 3.25
CA GLY A 265 12.44 -20.40 2.03
C GLY A 265 12.72 -21.89 1.80
N SER A 266 12.93 -22.67 2.85
CA SER A 266 13.14 -24.13 2.80
C SER A 266 11.96 -24.95 3.36
N ALA A 267 10.84 -24.30 3.70
CA ALA A 267 9.68 -24.99 4.24
C ALA A 267 9.03 -25.93 3.20
N SER A 268 8.39 -27.00 3.65
CA SER A 268 7.63 -27.90 2.77
C SER A 268 6.41 -27.21 2.18
N ILE A 269 5.88 -27.71 1.05
CA ILE A 269 4.62 -27.21 0.49
C ILE A 269 3.46 -27.31 1.49
N LYS A 270 3.41 -28.41 2.27
CA LYS A 270 2.42 -28.57 3.33
C LYS A 270 2.49 -27.45 4.36
N THR A 271 3.70 -27.10 4.79
CA THR A 271 3.93 -25.97 5.69
C THR A 271 3.52 -24.65 5.05
N LEU A 272 3.88 -24.39 3.79
CA LEU A 272 3.48 -23.15 3.13
C LEU A 272 1.96 -23.02 3.02
N VAL A 273 1.24 -24.09 2.69
CA VAL A 273 -0.22 -24.04 2.63
C VAL A 273 -0.83 -23.80 4.02
N SER A 274 -0.28 -24.37 5.10
CA SER A 274 -0.78 -24.06 6.46
C SER A 274 -0.52 -22.61 6.87
N GLU A 275 0.57 -22.00 6.41
CA GLU A 275 0.85 -20.57 6.69
C GLU A 275 -0.14 -19.62 6.01
N LEU A 276 -0.96 -20.09 5.06
CA LEU A 276 -2.05 -19.28 4.52
C LEU A 276 -3.14 -18.96 5.57
N GLU A 277 -3.18 -19.70 6.68
CA GLU A 277 -4.03 -19.43 7.85
C GLU A 277 -3.36 -18.54 8.90
N ASN A 278 -2.07 -18.21 8.75
CA ASN A 278 -1.34 -17.45 9.75
C ASN A 278 -1.98 -16.07 9.93
N PRO A 279 -2.28 -15.62 11.16
CA PRO A 279 -2.91 -14.33 11.40
C PRO A 279 -1.98 -13.15 11.05
N ASN A 280 -0.66 -13.33 11.12
CA ASN A 280 0.30 -12.30 10.70
C ASN A 280 0.51 -12.34 9.18
N VAL A 281 0.16 -11.23 8.52
CA VAL A 281 0.22 -11.12 7.07
C VAL A 281 1.60 -11.38 6.47
N TRP A 282 2.68 -11.11 7.20
CA TRP A 282 4.02 -11.33 6.66
C TRP A 282 4.25 -12.80 6.29
N TRP A 283 3.78 -13.72 7.14
CA TRP A 283 3.88 -15.16 6.90
C TRP A 283 2.96 -15.60 5.78
N ARG A 284 1.71 -15.12 5.83
CA ARG A 284 0.65 -15.44 4.87
C ARG A 284 1.02 -15.00 3.44
N ASP A 285 1.43 -13.75 3.27
CA ASP A 285 1.84 -13.19 1.97
C ASP A 285 3.14 -13.85 1.47
N THR A 286 4.11 -14.13 2.37
CA THR A 286 5.36 -14.82 1.99
C THR A 286 5.09 -16.26 1.55
N ALA A 287 4.23 -16.99 2.25
CA ALA A 287 3.85 -18.34 1.88
C ALA A 287 3.09 -18.36 0.55
N HIS A 288 2.14 -17.45 0.37
CA HIS A 288 1.42 -17.29 -0.90
C HIS A 288 2.38 -17.02 -2.08
N ARG A 289 3.34 -16.10 -1.91
CA ARG A 289 4.39 -15.83 -2.91
C ARG A 289 5.21 -17.08 -3.20
N LEU A 290 5.68 -17.81 -2.18
CA LEU A 290 6.51 -18.99 -2.36
C LEU A 290 5.75 -20.15 -3.02
N ILE A 291 4.45 -20.32 -2.76
CA ILE A 291 3.60 -21.28 -3.48
C ILE A 291 3.57 -20.93 -4.97
N PHE A 292 3.37 -19.66 -5.30
CA PHE A 292 3.40 -19.18 -6.69
C PHE A 292 4.78 -19.33 -7.34
N GLU A 293 5.87 -19.00 -6.65
CA GLU A 293 7.23 -19.11 -7.20
C GLU A 293 7.63 -20.57 -7.47
N ARG A 294 7.21 -21.50 -6.61
CA ARG A 294 7.59 -22.92 -6.71
C ARG A 294 6.78 -23.71 -7.73
N GLN A 295 5.53 -23.30 -7.99
CA GLN A 295 4.62 -24.01 -8.90
C GLN A 295 4.49 -25.52 -8.63
N ASP A 296 4.63 -25.95 -7.36
CA ASP A 296 4.64 -27.36 -6.99
C ASP A 296 3.21 -27.96 -7.00
N PRO A 297 2.91 -28.96 -7.84
CA PRO A 297 1.59 -29.59 -7.91
C PRO A 297 1.11 -30.22 -6.59
N ALA A 298 2.02 -30.56 -5.67
CA ALA A 298 1.67 -31.06 -4.34
C ALA A 298 0.82 -30.06 -3.53
N ALA A 299 0.84 -28.78 -3.88
CA ALA A 299 0.01 -27.76 -3.24
C ALA A 299 -1.48 -27.90 -3.59
N VAL A 300 -1.81 -28.40 -4.79
CA VAL A 300 -3.17 -28.41 -5.33
C VAL A 300 -4.19 -29.10 -4.43
N PRO A 301 -3.99 -30.37 -4.00
CA PRO A 301 -4.96 -31.03 -3.11
C PRO A 301 -5.08 -30.31 -1.76
N LEU A 302 -3.99 -29.78 -1.23
CA LEU A 302 -3.96 -29.07 0.05
C LEU A 302 -4.71 -27.73 -0.03
N LEU A 303 -4.54 -26.98 -1.12
CA LEU A 303 -5.24 -25.72 -1.36
C LEU A 303 -6.75 -25.93 -1.56
N LYS A 304 -7.15 -26.98 -2.28
CA LYS A 304 -8.56 -27.36 -2.41
C LYS A 304 -9.18 -27.70 -1.05
N GLN A 305 -8.47 -28.49 -0.24
CA GLN A 305 -8.90 -28.81 1.11
C GLN A 305 -9.00 -27.54 1.97
N LEU A 306 -8.00 -26.65 1.92
CA LEU A 306 -7.99 -25.40 2.66
C LEU A 306 -9.18 -24.52 2.29
N PHE A 307 -9.47 -24.36 0.99
CA PHE A 307 -10.63 -23.62 0.52
C PHE A 307 -11.95 -24.21 1.03
N GLN A 308 -12.09 -25.54 1.08
CA GLN A 308 -13.33 -26.20 1.46
C GLN A 308 -13.57 -26.27 2.97
N GLN A 309 -12.50 -26.33 3.77
CA GLN A 309 -12.59 -26.70 5.20
C GLN A 309 -12.18 -25.58 6.15
N SER A 310 -11.41 -24.58 5.69
CA SER A 310 -10.91 -23.53 6.58
C SER A 310 -12.03 -22.62 7.07
N ALA A 311 -12.08 -22.42 8.39
CA ALA A 311 -12.95 -21.43 9.01
C ALA A 311 -12.51 -20.00 8.68
N SER A 312 -11.22 -19.79 8.36
CA SER A 312 -10.65 -18.48 8.05
C SER A 312 -11.01 -18.07 6.62
N PRO A 313 -11.81 -17.00 6.42
CA PRO A 313 -12.13 -16.57 5.07
C PRO A 313 -10.91 -16.04 4.31
N LEU A 314 -9.91 -15.48 5.03
CA LEU A 314 -8.64 -15.07 4.42
C LEU A 314 -7.87 -16.27 3.87
N ALA A 315 -7.84 -17.39 4.59
CA ALA A 315 -7.18 -18.58 4.08
C ALA A 315 -7.87 -19.16 2.85
N ARG A 316 -9.22 -19.17 2.84
CA ARG A 316 -10.01 -19.52 1.66
C ARG A 316 -9.72 -18.59 0.47
N LEU A 317 -9.62 -17.27 0.73
CA LEU A 317 -9.25 -16.28 -0.28
C LEU A 317 -7.86 -16.55 -0.87
N HIS A 318 -6.84 -16.75 -0.02
CA HIS A 318 -5.50 -17.08 -0.48
C HIS A 318 -5.46 -18.41 -1.25
N ALA A 319 -6.22 -19.41 -0.83
CA ALA A 319 -6.34 -20.68 -1.54
C ALA A 319 -6.87 -20.50 -2.97
N LEU A 320 -7.92 -19.69 -3.16
CA LEU A 320 -8.46 -19.37 -4.49
C LEU A 320 -7.42 -18.70 -5.39
N TRP A 321 -6.74 -17.66 -4.89
CA TRP A 321 -5.70 -16.97 -5.65
C TRP A 321 -4.49 -17.87 -5.95
N SER A 322 -4.13 -18.77 -5.02
CA SER A 322 -3.06 -19.74 -5.26
C SER A 322 -3.45 -20.76 -6.31
N LEU A 323 -4.69 -21.27 -6.32
CA LEU A 323 -5.19 -22.16 -7.36
C LEU A 323 -5.21 -21.49 -8.74
N GLU A 324 -5.57 -20.21 -8.81
CA GLU A 324 -5.46 -19.41 -10.06
C GLU A 324 -3.99 -19.24 -10.48
N GLY A 325 -3.11 -18.87 -9.53
CA GLY A 325 -1.68 -18.68 -9.79
C GLY A 325 -0.96 -19.95 -10.24
N LEU A 326 -1.45 -21.12 -9.83
CA LEU A 326 -1.02 -22.45 -10.30
C LEU A 326 -1.73 -22.89 -11.59
N LYS A 327 -2.65 -22.07 -12.13
CA LYS A 327 -3.43 -22.34 -13.34
C LYS A 327 -4.28 -23.63 -13.26
N VAL A 328 -4.74 -23.99 -12.06
CA VAL A 328 -5.58 -25.17 -11.81
C VAL A 328 -6.95 -24.83 -11.21
N LEU A 329 -7.30 -23.54 -11.15
CA LEU A 329 -8.62 -23.10 -10.70
C LEU A 329 -9.72 -23.60 -11.65
N THR A 330 -10.69 -24.32 -11.11
CA THR A 330 -11.80 -24.91 -11.88
C THR A 330 -13.09 -24.12 -11.73
N ASP A 331 -13.99 -24.28 -12.70
CA ASP A 331 -15.31 -23.64 -12.66
C ASP A 331 -16.16 -24.14 -11.48
N ASP A 332 -16.03 -25.42 -11.10
CA ASP A 332 -16.68 -25.95 -9.90
C ASP A 332 -16.20 -25.27 -8.62
N THR A 333 -14.90 -24.96 -8.54
CA THR A 333 -14.33 -24.23 -7.40
C THR A 333 -14.88 -22.79 -7.38
N LEU A 334 -14.99 -22.15 -8.54
CA LEU A 334 -15.60 -20.82 -8.67
C LEU A 334 -17.09 -20.82 -8.30
N LEU A 335 -17.86 -21.83 -8.70
CA LEU A 335 -19.27 -21.97 -8.32
C LEU A 335 -19.45 -22.12 -6.81
N GLN A 336 -18.55 -22.87 -6.14
CA GLN A 336 -18.51 -22.95 -4.68
C GLN A 336 -18.17 -21.58 -4.06
N ALA A 337 -17.16 -20.88 -4.59
CA ALA A 337 -16.75 -19.57 -4.08
C ALA A 337 -17.83 -18.48 -4.27
N LEU A 338 -18.60 -18.53 -5.35
CA LEU A 338 -19.77 -17.66 -5.58
C LEU A 338 -20.91 -17.91 -4.59
N ALA A 339 -20.90 -19.06 -3.89
CA ALA A 339 -21.85 -19.42 -2.86
C ALA A 339 -21.28 -19.28 -1.43
N ASP A 340 -20.04 -18.81 -1.27
CA ASP A 340 -19.41 -18.64 0.06
C ASP A 340 -20.20 -17.62 0.90
N SER A 341 -20.27 -17.86 2.21
CA SER A 341 -20.93 -16.94 3.15
C SER A 341 -20.23 -15.59 3.24
N GLU A 342 -18.91 -15.56 3.07
CA GLU A 342 -18.10 -14.34 3.11
C GLU A 342 -18.28 -13.51 1.83
N PRO A 343 -18.78 -12.26 1.91
CA PRO A 343 -18.95 -11.40 0.74
C PRO A 343 -17.67 -11.18 -0.06
N GLU A 344 -16.53 -11.08 0.61
CA GLU A 344 -15.23 -10.84 -0.02
C GLU A 344 -14.73 -12.03 -0.85
N ILE A 345 -15.10 -13.25 -0.47
CA ILE A 345 -14.82 -14.44 -1.27
C ILE A 345 -15.70 -14.43 -2.52
N ARG A 346 -16.99 -14.09 -2.40
CA ARG A 346 -17.87 -13.94 -3.58
C ARG A 346 -17.36 -12.86 -4.53
N ARG A 347 -16.93 -11.70 -4.00
CA ARG A 347 -16.32 -10.61 -4.79
C ARG A 347 -15.09 -11.09 -5.55
N THR A 348 -14.24 -11.87 -4.89
CA THR A 348 -13.04 -12.46 -5.51
C THR A 348 -13.40 -13.48 -6.59
N ALA A 349 -14.38 -14.35 -6.33
CA ALA A 349 -14.85 -15.33 -7.30
C ALA A 349 -15.38 -14.67 -8.58
N ILE A 350 -16.13 -13.57 -8.47
CA ILE A 350 -16.58 -12.77 -9.62
C ILE A 350 -15.38 -12.28 -10.44
N ARG A 351 -14.36 -11.68 -9.79
CA ARG A 351 -13.14 -11.20 -10.46
C ARG A 351 -12.39 -12.31 -11.20
N LEU A 352 -12.25 -13.47 -10.57
CA LEU A 352 -11.57 -14.64 -11.15
C LEU A 352 -12.37 -15.28 -12.29
N ALA A 353 -13.70 -15.21 -12.23
CA ALA A 353 -14.59 -15.78 -13.23
C ALA A 353 -14.74 -14.90 -14.50
N GLU A 354 -14.27 -13.65 -14.51
CA GLU A 354 -14.56 -12.69 -15.58
C GLU A 354 -14.26 -13.21 -16.99
N LYS A 355 -13.09 -13.82 -17.18
CA LYS A 355 -12.66 -14.33 -18.48
C LYS A 355 -13.43 -15.59 -18.90
N ARG A 356 -14.16 -16.21 -17.98
CA ARG A 356 -14.91 -17.46 -18.15
C ARG A 356 -16.41 -17.24 -18.31
N MET A 357 -16.91 -16.02 -18.04
CA MET A 357 -18.35 -15.73 -18.06
C MET A 357 -19.01 -16.04 -19.42
N ASN A 358 -18.31 -15.81 -20.53
CA ASN A 358 -18.85 -16.09 -21.87
C ASN A 358 -18.69 -17.57 -22.29
N GLN A 359 -18.06 -18.39 -21.46
CA GLN A 359 -17.71 -19.77 -21.76
C GLN A 359 -18.50 -20.77 -20.91
N ASN A 360 -19.09 -20.33 -19.79
CA ASN A 360 -19.83 -21.18 -18.87
C ASN A 360 -21.11 -20.49 -18.38
N GLU A 361 -22.24 -20.96 -18.91
CA GLU A 361 -23.58 -20.44 -18.61
C GLU A 361 -23.92 -20.54 -17.11
N LYS A 362 -23.47 -21.59 -16.40
CA LYS A 362 -23.72 -21.74 -14.96
C LYS A 362 -23.04 -20.63 -14.15
N LEU A 363 -21.79 -20.30 -14.50
CA LEU A 363 -21.08 -19.17 -13.87
C LEU A 363 -21.81 -17.86 -14.16
N GLN A 364 -22.23 -17.64 -15.40
CA GLN A 364 -22.96 -16.43 -15.80
C GLN A 364 -24.26 -16.25 -14.99
N ILE A 365 -25.11 -17.30 -14.93
CA ILE A 365 -26.37 -17.27 -14.17
C ILE A 365 -26.11 -16.97 -12.70
N LYS A 366 -25.10 -17.64 -12.09
CA LYS A 366 -24.79 -17.47 -10.67
C LYS A 366 -24.29 -16.06 -10.35
N ILE A 367 -23.46 -15.47 -11.22
CA ILE A 367 -22.95 -14.10 -11.06
C ILE A 367 -24.08 -13.09 -11.21
N LEU A 368 -24.95 -13.25 -12.22
CA LEU A 368 -26.10 -12.36 -12.41
C LEU A 368 -27.08 -12.39 -11.23
N ALA A 369 -27.21 -13.54 -10.56
CA ALA A 369 -28.04 -13.67 -9.36
C ALA A 369 -27.47 -12.97 -8.10
N LEU A 370 -26.24 -12.46 -8.16
CA LEU A 370 -25.61 -11.68 -7.08
C LEU A 370 -25.75 -10.16 -7.29
N ALA A 371 -26.16 -9.72 -8.48
CA ALA A 371 -26.46 -8.33 -8.80
C ALA A 371 -27.87 -7.96 -8.32
#